data_AF-A0A0N8W9M3-F1
#
_entry.id   AF-A0A0N8W9M3-F1
#
_cell.length_a   1.000
_cell.length_b   1.000
_cell.length_c   1.000
_cell.angle_alpha   90.00
_cell.angle_beta   90.00
_cell.angle_gamma   90.00
#
_symmetry.space_group_name_H-M   'P 1'
#
loop_
_entity.id
_entity.type
_entity.pdbx_description
1 polymer ?
#
loop_
_entity_poly.entity_id
_entity_poly.type
_entity_poly.pdbx_seq_one_letter_code
_entity_poly.pdbx_strand_id
1 'polypeptide(L)'
;MNQLYRYLDQVSLGIRLTKQDKQRLLVLFEKMYTLLDSESFPQDFKLATGIRAKGATGRIALNAYLLLLARKAFGKNYTNRDDRLFYWAMYLGYHIMRSNFGGWHEKGIYCCPTCTLSVFPLYCVDAFRGFDSELLKKNVIKAYKKNKSVFSRRYNKGYAEWAMRFA
;
A
#
# COMPACT_ATOMS: atom_id res chain seq x y z
N MET A 1 -5.37 -7.97 14.22
CA MET A 1 -5.34 -6.83 13.29
C MET A 1 -5.11 -5.47 13.96
N ASN A 2 -5.49 -5.20 15.21
CA ASN A 2 -5.26 -3.87 15.83
C ASN A 2 -3.79 -3.41 15.82
N GLN A 3 -2.84 -4.33 16.00
CA GLN A 3 -1.40 -4.04 15.91
C GLN A 3 -0.96 -3.52 14.54
N LEU A 4 -1.63 -3.93 13.45
CA LEU A 4 -1.36 -3.44 12.10
C LEU A 4 -1.49 -1.92 12.04
N TYR A 5 -2.60 -1.38 12.55
CA TYR A 5 -2.89 0.04 12.49
C TYR A 5 -1.93 0.86 13.35
N ARG A 6 -1.50 0.31 14.50
CA ARG A 6 -0.45 0.94 15.31
C ARG A 6 0.86 1.07 14.53
N TYR A 7 1.27 0.01 13.83
CA TYR A 7 2.49 0.06 13.02
C TYR A 7 2.36 0.99 11.82
N LEU A 8 1.20 1.01 11.16
CA LEU A 8 0.93 1.92 10.05
C LEU A 8 0.99 3.39 10.48
N ASP A 9 0.44 3.72 11.65
CA ASP A 9 0.52 5.06 12.21
C ASP A 9 1.97 5.46 12.51
N GLN A 10 2.71 4.60 13.23
CA GLN A 10 4.13 4.81 13.51
C GLN A 10 4.95 5.07 12.25
N VAL A 11 4.81 4.23 11.21
CA VAL A 11 5.59 4.44 9.97
C VAL A 11 5.14 5.66 9.17
N SER A 12 3.86 6.07 9.28
CA SER A 12 3.36 7.30 8.66
C SER A 12 3.91 8.57 9.33
N LEU A 13 4.29 8.47 10.60
CA LEU A 13 4.95 9.53 11.37
C LEU A 13 6.49 9.48 11.24
N GLY A 14 7.04 8.59 10.40
CA GLY A 14 8.49 8.43 10.24
C GLY A 14 9.19 7.74 11.42
N ILE A 15 8.44 7.19 12.38
CA ILE A 15 8.98 6.51 13.55
C ILE A 15 9.65 5.20 13.11
N ARG A 16 10.89 4.99 13.54
CA ARG A 16 11.65 3.76 13.25
C ARG A 16 11.14 2.58 14.07
N LEU A 17 10.94 1.44 13.42
CA LEU A 17 10.52 0.19 14.06
C LEU A 17 11.68 -0.42 14.87
N THR A 18 11.42 -0.74 16.14
CA THR A 18 12.40 -1.37 17.04
C THR A 18 12.67 -2.84 16.65
N LYS A 19 13.72 -3.45 17.22
CA LYS A 19 13.98 -4.89 17.04
C LYS A 19 12.79 -5.75 17.48
N GLN A 20 12.14 -5.40 18.58
CA GLN A 20 10.97 -6.10 19.09
C GLN A 20 9.76 -5.94 18.17
N ASP A 21 9.57 -4.75 17.58
CA ASP A 21 8.50 -4.53 16.60
C ASP A 21 8.69 -5.38 15.35
N LYS A 22 9.92 -5.51 14.86
CA LYS A 22 10.24 -6.36 13.71
C LYS A 22 9.90 -7.83 13.98
N GLN A 23 10.15 -8.34 15.18
CA GLN A 23 9.76 -9.71 15.56
C GLN A 23 8.23 -9.88 15.59
N ARG A 24 7.51 -8.91 16.17
CA ARG A 24 6.04 -8.91 16.20
C ARG A 24 5.42 -8.81 14.81
N LEU A 25 6.06 -8.07 13.91
CA LEU A 25 5.62 -7.95 12.51
C LEU A 25 5.65 -9.29 11.78
N LEU A 26 6.60 -10.18 12.06
CA LEU A 26 6.61 -11.51 11.44
C LEU A 26 5.34 -12.30 11.78
N VAL A 27 4.91 -12.28 13.04
CA VAL A 27 3.65 -12.92 13.48
C VAL A 27 2.44 -12.24 12.83
N LEU A 28 2.48 -10.92 12.64
CA LEU A 28 1.43 -10.20 11.95
C LEU A 28 1.38 -10.57 10.46
N PHE A 29 2.53 -10.74 9.81
CA PHE A 29 2.61 -11.08 8.39
C PHE A 29 1.98 -12.43 8.10
N GLU A 30 2.17 -13.44 8.96
CA GLU A 30 1.45 -14.72 8.82
C GLU A 30 -0.06 -14.53 8.73
N LYS A 31 -0.63 -13.69 9.61
CA LYS A 31 -2.07 -13.38 9.58
C LYS A 31 -2.48 -12.62 8.31
N MET A 32 -1.61 -11.74 7.81
CA MET A 32 -1.86 -11.00 6.58
C MET A 32 -1.82 -11.92 5.36
N TYR A 33 -0.87 -12.87 5.30
CA TYR A 33 -0.79 -13.86 4.24
C TYR A 33 -2.05 -14.72 4.21
N THR A 34 -2.50 -15.27 5.34
CA THR A 34 -3.74 -16.06 5.38
C THR A 34 -4.94 -15.29 4.80
N LEU A 35 -5.05 -13.99 5.10
CA LEU A 35 -6.11 -13.13 4.56
C LEU A 35 -5.92 -12.79 3.08
N LEU A 36 -4.68 -12.68 2.62
CA LEU A 36 -4.34 -12.40 1.23
C LEU A 36 -4.48 -13.64 0.34
N ASP A 37 -4.22 -14.84 0.86
CA ASP A 37 -4.29 -16.11 0.15
C ASP A 37 -5.72 -16.64 0.06
N SER A 38 -6.60 -16.21 0.98
CA SER A 38 -8.03 -16.50 0.95
C SER A 38 -8.67 -16.13 -0.40
N GLU A 39 -9.43 -17.06 -0.97
CA GLU A 39 -10.28 -16.83 -2.14
C GLU A 39 -11.39 -15.81 -1.85
N SER A 40 -11.84 -15.76 -0.59
CA SER A 40 -12.78 -14.74 -0.12
C SER A 40 -12.04 -13.43 0.16
N PHE A 41 -12.51 -12.34 -0.47
CA PHE A 41 -12.02 -11.01 -0.15
C PHE A 41 -12.40 -10.64 1.29
N PRO A 42 -11.56 -9.91 2.04
CA PRO A 42 -11.94 -9.43 3.36
C PRO A 42 -13.20 -8.56 3.23
N GLN A 43 -14.30 -9.01 3.84
CA GLN A 43 -15.60 -8.36 3.67
C GLN A 43 -15.62 -6.94 4.25
N ASP A 44 -14.78 -6.66 5.25
CA ASP A 44 -14.70 -5.38 5.96
C ASP A 44 -13.26 -5.09 6.42
N PHE A 45 -12.33 -4.89 5.48
CA PHE A 45 -10.97 -4.48 5.84
C PHE A 45 -10.95 -3.01 6.26
N LYS A 46 -10.40 -2.69 7.44
CA LYS A 46 -10.23 -1.28 7.84
C LYS A 46 -8.96 -0.71 7.21
N LEU A 47 -9.06 0.48 6.64
CA LEU A 47 -7.92 1.28 6.21
C LEU A 47 -7.20 1.87 7.43
N ALA A 48 -6.05 2.51 7.21
CA ALA A 48 -5.26 3.09 8.30
C ALA A 48 -6.04 4.12 9.14
N THR A 49 -7.01 4.80 8.54
CA THR A 49 -7.90 5.76 9.21
C THR A 49 -9.16 5.13 9.83
N GLY A 50 -9.26 3.80 9.85
CA GLY A 50 -10.38 3.05 10.43
C GLY A 50 -11.58 2.84 9.49
N ILE A 51 -11.60 3.50 8.33
CA ILE A 51 -12.67 3.39 7.32
C ILE A 51 -12.66 2.01 6.68
N ARG A 52 -13.84 1.43 6.45
CA ARG A 52 -13.96 0.11 5.83
C ARG A 52 -13.79 0.19 4.31
N ALA A 53 -12.98 -0.70 3.78
CA ALA A 53 -12.87 -1.03 2.37
C ALA A 53 -13.26 -2.50 2.18
N LYS A 54 -14.03 -2.77 1.12
CA LYS A 54 -14.55 -4.10 0.82
C LYS A 54 -13.93 -4.67 -0.44
N GLY A 55 -14.00 -5.98 -0.60
CA GLY A 55 -13.66 -6.66 -1.85
C GLY A 55 -12.21 -6.44 -2.28
N ALA A 56 -12.01 -6.24 -3.58
CA ALA A 56 -10.69 -6.00 -4.17
C ALA A 56 -9.95 -4.81 -3.55
N THR A 57 -10.65 -3.72 -3.21
CA THR A 57 -10.04 -2.54 -2.57
C THR A 57 -9.41 -2.88 -1.23
N GLY A 58 -10.10 -3.69 -0.42
CA GLY A 58 -9.59 -4.17 0.86
C GLY A 58 -8.33 -5.03 0.70
N ARG A 59 -8.31 -5.93 -0.29
CA ARG A 59 -7.16 -6.80 -0.59
C ARG A 59 -5.94 -6.00 -1.08
N ILE A 60 -6.15 -5.01 -1.95
CA ILE A 60 -5.07 -4.12 -2.41
C ILE A 60 -4.51 -3.31 -1.24
N ALA A 61 -5.36 -2.75 -0.38
CA ALA A 61 -4.91 -2.03 0.81
C ALA A 61 -4.12 -2.94 1.77
N LEU A 62 -4.60 -4.15 2.02
CA LEU A 62 -3.92 -5.14 2.86
C LEU A 62 -2.54 -5.51 2.31
N ASN A 63 -2.45 -5.80 1.00
CA ASN A 63 -1.19 -6.10 0.33
C ASN A 63 -0.24 -4.90 0.41
N ALA A 64 -0.73 -3.69 0.11
CA ALA A 64 0.11 -2.51 0.17
C ALA A 64 0.66 -2.25 1.59
N TYR A 65 -0.15 -2.48 2.63
CA TYR A 65 0.30 -2.37 4.01
C TYR A 65 1.34 -3.43 4.39
N LEU A 66 1.18 -4.66 3.91
CA LEU A 66 2.17 -5.73 4.12
C LEU A 66 3.53 -5.31 3.58
N LEU A 67 3.57 -4.87 2.32
CA LEU A 67 4.81 -4.48 1.65
C LEU A 67 5.42 -3.22 2.28
N LEU A 68 4.60 -2.26 2.67
CA LEU A 68 5.06 -1.03 3.34
C LEU A 68 5.77 -1.37 4.65
N LEU A 69 5.13 -2.17 5.50
CA LEU A 69 5.69 -2.56 6.78
C LEU A 69 6.93 -3.43 6.61
N ALA A 70 6.95 -4.34 5.63
CA ALA A 70 8.11 -5.16 5.33
C ALA A 70 9.30 -4.31 4.86
N ARG A 71 9.07 -3.34 3.95
CA ARG A 71 10.08 -2.39 3.47
C ARG A 71 10.64 -1.53 4.61
N LYS A 72 9.79 -1.07 5.55
CA LYS A 72 10.21 -0.29 6.72
C LYS A 72 10.93 -1.13 7.76
N ALA A 73 10.56 -2.39 7.95
CA ALA A 73 11.18 -3.29 8.91
C ALA A 73 12.55 -3.79 8.43
N PHE A 74 12.66 -4.16 7.16
CA PHE A 74 13.77 -4.95 6.62
C PHE A 74 14.59 -4.27 5.53
N GLY A 75 14.25 -3.03 5.16
CA GLY A 75 15.05 -2.27 4.21
C GLY A 75 14.79 -2.68 2.76
N LYS A 76 15.71 -2.32 1.84
CA LYS A 76 15.49 -2.43 0.39
C LYS A 76 15.31 -3.87 -0.09
N ASN A 77 15.96 -4.81 0.60
CA ASN A 77 15.96 -6.22 0.24
C ASN A 77 14.86 -7.02 0.99
N TYR A 78 13.78 -6.37 1.42
CA TYR A 78 12.72 -7.04 2.18
C TYR A 78 12.08 -8.20 1.41
N THR A 79 12.05 -8.15 0.08
CA THR A 79 11.52 -9.24 -0.76
C THR A 79 12.40 -10.50 -0.74
N ASN A 80 13.69 -10.39 -0.39
CA ASN A 80 14.60 -11.54 -0.31
C ASN A 80 14.48 -12.27 1.04
N ARG A 81 13.61 -11.80 1.93
CA ARG A 81 13.45 -12.36 3.29
C ARG A 81 12.43 -13.49 3.34
N ASP A 82 11.46 -13.48 2.43
CA ASP A 82 10.32 -14.39 2.37
C ASP A 82 9.76 -14.38 0.94
N ASP A 83 9.68 -15.54 0.30
CA ASP A 83 9.20 -15.69 -1.07
C ASP A 83 7.76 -15.17 -1.25
N ARG A 84 6.95 -15.18 -0.19
CA ARG A 84 5.60 -14.60 -0.21
C ARG A 84 5.64 -13.09 -0.32
N LEU A 85 6.62 -12.40 0.27
CA LEU A 85 6.80 -10.95 0.07
C LEU A 85 7.16 -10.65 -1.38
N PHE A 86 8.03 -11.46 -1.97
CA PHE A 86 8.37 -11.33 -3.39
C PHE A 86 7.14 -11.54 -4.27
N TYR A 87 6.39 -12.62 -4.05
CA TYR A 87 5.14 -12.90 -4.77
C TYR A 87 4.14 -11.73 -4.66
N TRP A 88 3.85 -11.26 -3.45
CA TRP A 88 2.86 -10.19 -3.24
C TRP A 88 3.32 -8.82 -3.79
N ALA A 89 4.63 -8.56 -3.79
CA ALA A 89 5.22 -7.40 -4.46
C ALA A 89 5.06 -7.47 -5.99
N MET A 90 5.37 -8.63 -6.58
CA MET A 90 5.19 -8.88 -8.02
C MET A 90 3.73 -8.81 -8.43
N TYR A 91 2.83 -9.41 -7.64
CA TYR A 91 1.39 -9.34 -7.85
C TYR A 91 0.93 -7.88 -7.90
N LEU A 92 1.27 -7.08 -6.88
CA LEU A 92 0.84 -5.68 -6.82
C LEU A 92 1.49 -4.85 -7.94
N GLY A 93 2.77 -5.09 -8.24
CA GLY A 93 3.49 -4.45 -9.34
C GLY A 93 2.84 -4.70 -10.70
N TYR A 94 2.54 -5.96 -11.04
CA TYR A 94 1.83 -6.33 -12.26
C TYR A 94 0.49 -5.60 -12.38
N HIS A 95 -0.25 -5.57 -11.28
CA HIS A 95 -1.53 -4.89 -11.21
C HIS A 95 -1.40 -3.37 -11.45
N ILE A 96 -0.38 -2.72 -10.89
CA ILE A 96 -0.09 -1.28 -11.11
C ILE A 96 0.28 -1.03 -12.57
N MET A 97 1.08 -1.91 -13.18
CA MET A 97 1.40 -1.80 -14.60
C MET A 97 0.14 -1.97 -15.46
N ARG A 98 -0.69 -2.98 -15.16
CA ARG A 98 -1.93 -3.26 -15.88
C ARG A 98 -2.92 -2.09 -15.82
N SER A 99 -2.97 -1.32 -14.73
CA SER A 99 -3.84 -0.14 -14.65
C SER A 99 -3.43 0.95 -15.65
N ASN A 100 -2.12 1.11 -15.92
CA ASN A 100 -1.63 2.04 -16.94
C ASN A 100 -1.84 1.50 -18.36
N PHE A 101 -1.41 0.27 -18.66
CA PHE A 101 -1.45 -0.28 -20.02
C PHE A 101 -2.86 -0.69 -20.49
N GLY A 102 -3.70 -1.24 -19.61
CA GLY A 102 -5.05 -1.70 -19.95
C GLY A 102 -6.16 -0.73 -19.56
N GLY A 103 -5.92 0.13 -18.57
CA GLY A 103 -6.91 1.07 -18.04
C GLY A 103 -6.74 2.52 -18.51
N TRP A 104 -5.68 2.80 -19.29
CA TRP A 104 -5.33 4.15 -19.78
C TRP A 104 -5.16 5.19 -18.66
N HIS A 105 -4.86 4.75 -17.44
CA HIS A 105 -4.56 5.65 -16.32
C HIS A 105 -3.15 6.21 -16.44
N GLU A 106 -2.91 7.44 -15.99
CA GLU A 106 -1.56 8.01 -15.87
C GLU A 106 -0.67 7.10 -14.99
N LYS A 107 0.63 6.96 -15.32
CA LYS A 107 1.55 6.12 -14.54
C LYS A 107 1.50 6.48 -13.06
N GLY A 108 1.32 5.47 -12.20
CA GLY A 108 1.21 5.63 -10.74
C GLY A 108 -0.24 5.73 -10.26
N ILE A 109 -1.19 6.04 -11.15
CA ILE A 109 -2.61 5.99 -10.86
C ILE A 109 -3.15 4.57 -11.06
N TYR A 110 -3.85 4.09 -10.05
CA TYR A 110 -4.50 2.78 -10.05
C TYR A 110 -5.98 2.90 -10.46
N CYS A 111 -6.81 1.89 -10.21
CA CYS A 111 -8.20 1.85 -10.67
C CYS A 111 -9.17 2.83 -9.97
N CYS A 112 -8.87 3.25 -8.73
CA CYS A 112 -9.72 4.16 -7.96
C CYS A 112 -8.89 4.99 -6.95
N PRO A 113 -9.47 6.03 -6.32
CA PRO A 113 -8.76 6.85 -5.34
C PRO A 113 -8.21 6.03 -4.18
N THR A 114 -9.03 5.19 -3.56
CA THR A 114 -8.63 4.41 -2.39
C THR A 114 -7.46 3.49 -2.71
N CYS A 115 -7.54 2.71 -3.79
CA CYS A 115 -6.45 1.83 -4.20
C CYS A 115 -5.18 2.63 -4.56
N THR A 116 -5.32 3.78 -5.24
CA THR A 116 -4.19 4.66 -5.57
C THR A 116 -3.52 5.19 -4.30
N LEU A 117 -4.32 5.61 -3.31
CA LEU A 117 -3.83 6.07 -2.00
C LEU A 117 -3.22 4.94 -1.17
N SER A 118 -3.69 3.71 -1.32
CA SER A 118 -3.10 2.54 -0.64
C SER A 118 -1.71 2.21 -1.17
N VAL A 119 -1.49 2.29 -2.50
CA VAL A 119 -0.19 1.99 -3.10
C VAL A 119 0.78 3.17 -3.04
N PHE A 120 0.29 4.41 -2.93
CA PHE A 120 1.12 5.60 -2.93
C PHE A 120 2.27 5.60 -1.91
N PRO A 121 2.08 5.19 -0.63
CA PRO A 121 3.17 5.07 0.33
C PRO A 121 4.31 4.16 -0.12
N LEU A 122 4.04 3.15 -0.97
CA LEU A 122 5.06 2.25 -1.51
C LEU A 122 5.97 2.95 -2.52
N TYR A 123 5.43 3.89 -3.30
CA TYR A 123 6.23 4.74 -4.19
C TYR A 123 7.13 5.66 -3.37
N CYS A 124 6.60 6.24 -2.30
CA CYS A 124 7.37 7.14 -1.42
C CYS A 124 8.55 6.46 -0.72
N VAL A 125 8.49 5.15 -0.49
CA VAL A 125 9.57 4.40 0.17
C VAL A 125 10.40 3.55 -0.79
N ASP A 126 10.17 3.69 -2.10
CA ASP A 126 10.83 2.93 -3.14
C ASP A 126 10.75 1.42 -2.85
N ALA A 127 9.54 0.89 -2.77
CA ALA A 127 9.28 -0.51 -2.44
C ALA A 127 9.37 -1.45 -3.67
N PHE A 128 9.12 -0.95 -4.88
CA PHE A 128 9.06 -1.76 -6.08
C PHE A 128 10.36 -1.67 -6.87
N ARG A 129 11.10 -2.78 -6.95
CA ARG A 129 12.32 -2.85 -7.76
C ARG A 129 11.98 -2.71 -9.24
N GLY A 130 12.71 -1.85 -9.95
CA GLY A 130 12.54 -1.62 -11.39
C GLY A 130 11.44 -0.64 -11.76
N PHE A 131 10.74 -0.06 -10.78
CA PHE A 131 9.77 1.00 -11.00
C PHE A 131 10.48 2.35 -10.82
N ASP A 132 10.16 3.34 -11.66
CA ASP A 132 10.54 4.72 -11.41
C ASP A 132 9.60 5.31 -10.35
N SER A 133 9.85 4.96 -9.08
CA SER A 133 9.02 5.34 -7.95
C SER A 133 8.85 6.87 -7.82
N GLU A 134 9.86 7.64 -8.23
CA GLU A 134 9.82 9.10 -8.18
C GLU A 134 8.81 9.67 -9.18
N LEU A 135 8.81 9.17 -10.42
CA LEU A 135 7.81 9.55 -11.42
C LEU A 135 6.39 9.16 -10.98
N LEU A 136 6.21 7.94 -10.45
CA LEU A 136 4.91 7.48 -9.96
C LEU A 136 4.39 8.36 -8.81
N LYS A 137 5.26 8.67 -7.84
CA LYS A 137 4.97 9.58 -6.72
C LYS A 137 4.55 10.96 -7.22
N LYS A 138 5.33 11.56 -8.12
CA LYS A 138 5.06 12.88 -8.71
C LYS A 138 3.69 12.94 -9.40
N ASN A 139 3.34 11.90 -10.17
CA ASN A 139 2.07 11.84 -10.87
C ASN A 139 0.88 11.73 -9.90
N VAL A 140 0.98 10.89 -8.86
CA VAL A 140 -0.08 10.80 -7.84
C VAL A 140 -0.28 12.14 -7.12
N ILE A 141 0.81 12.80 -6.69
CA ILE A 141 0.73 14.11 -6.03
C ILE A 141 0.10 15.16 -6.95
N LYS A 142 0.51 15.20 -8.24
CA LYS A 142 -0.04 16.13 -9.23
C LYS A 142 -1.53 15.88 -9.45
N ALA A 143 -1.95 14.63 -9.60
CA ALA A 143 -3.35 14.26 -9.79
C ALA A 143 -4.20 14.63 -8.56
N TYR A 144 -3.69 14.36 -7.35
CA TYR A 144 -4.33 14.74 -6.09
C TYR A 144 -4.49 16.26 -5.96
N LYS A 145 -3.40 17.02 -6.10
CA LYS A 145 -3.42 18.49 -5.97
C LYS A 145 -4.34 19.18 -6.99
N LYS A 146 -4.45 18.63 -8.21
CA LYS A 146 -5.31 19.18 -9.26
C LYS A 146 -6.73 18.59 -9.25
N ASN A 147 -7.04 17.68 -8.34
CA ASN A 147 -8.30 16.93 -8.29
C ASN A 147 -8.67 16.27 -9.63
N LYS A 148 -7.68 15.63 -10.29
CA LYS A 148 -7.80 15.01 -11.63
C LYS A 148 -7.71 13.48 -11.56
N SER A 149 -7.94 12.84 -12.71
CA SER A 149 -7.89 11.38 -12.87
C SER A 149 -8.85 10.70 -11.89
N VAL A 150 -8.44 9.64 -11.19
CA VAL A 150 -9.29 8.98 -10.19
C VAL A 150 -9.78 9.93 -9.11
N PHE A 151 -9.00 10.96 -8.75
CA PHE A 151 -9.33 11.90 -7.68
C PHE A 151 -10.43 12.90 -8.06
N SER A 152 -10.88 12.98 -9.31
CA SER A 152 -12.07 13.78 -9.64
C SER A 152 -13.36 13.23 -9.02
N ARG A 153 -13.34 11.95 -8.61
CA ARG A 153 -14.45 11.26 -7.93
C ARG A 153 -14.42 11.55 -6.43
N ARG A 154 -15.52 11.26 -5.72
CA ARG A 154 -15.54 11.33 -4.26
C ARG A 154 -14.60 10.29 -3.65
N TYR A 155 -13.79 10.71 -2.69
CA TYR A 155 -12.92 9.84 -1.89
C TYR A 155 -12.85 10.32 -0.45
N ASN A 156 -12.29 9.49 0.43
CA ASN A 156 -12.13 9.89 1.82
C ASN A 156 -10.91 10.80 2.02
N LYS A 157 -11.15 12.02 2.50
CA LYS A 157 -10.11 13.03 2.73
C LYS A 157 -9.10 12.62 3.79
N GLY A 158 -9.55 12.10 4.93
CA GLY A 158 -8.65 11.66 6.01
C GLY A 158 -7.70 10.55 5.57
N TYR A 159 -8.17 9.60 4.75
CA TYR A 159 -7.30 8.56 4.19
C TYR A 159 -6.30 9.12 3.17
N ALA A 160 -6.74 10.11 2.37
CA ALA A 160 -5.83 10.82 1.48
C ALA A 160 -4.75 11.58 2.26
N GLU A 161 -5.13 12.33 3.29
CA GLU A 161 -4.21 13.03 4.18
C GLU A 161 -3.22 12.07 4.84
N TRP A 162 -3.68 10.93 5.36
CA TRP A 162 -2.80 9.90 5.90
C TRP A 162 -1.78 9.40 4.87
N ALA A 163 -2.23 9.06 3.66
CA ALA A 163 -1.34 8.58 2.60
C ALA A 163 -0.35 9.66 2.15
N MET A 164 -0.78 10.92 2.12
CA MET A 164 0.05 12.06 1.70
C MET A 164 1.13 12.44 2.72
N ARG A 165 1.08 11.96 3.97
CA ARG A 165 2.17 12.13 4.95
C ARG A 165 3.48 11.47 4.53
N PHE A 166 3.42 10.51 3.60
CA PHE A 166 4.59 9.83 3.07
C PHE A 166 5.27 10.61 1.93
N ALA A 167 4.62 11.64 1.37
CA ALA A 167 5.14 12.45 0.27
C ALA A 167 6.28 13.37 0.72
#